data_AF-A0AAV4J1F5-F1
#
_entry.id   AF-A0AAV4J1F5-F1
#
_cell.length_a   1.000
_cell.length_b   1.000
_cell.length_c   1.000
_cell.angle_alpha   90.00
_cell.angle_beta   90.00
_cell.angle_gamma   90.00
#
_symmetry.space_group_name_H-M   'P 1'
#
loop_
_entity.id
_entity.type
_entity.pdbx_description
1 polymer ?
#
loop_
_entity_poly.entity_id
_entity_poly.type
_entity_poly.pdbx_seq_one_letter_code
_entity_poly.pdbx_strand_id
1 'polypeptide(L)'
;MWESLRACFEITDWTVFTDTATDVDELADVVSSYINLCVDSNVTTKTVKVYPNNKPWVTSDIRKSLKKKKTAFNNKNEDELKAVQRELKNVLRKGREDYRKKVEEKFKTNDMKSVWEGMRMMTVSE
;
A
#
# COMPACT_ATOMS: atom_id res chain seq x y z
N MET A 1 -7.09 1.59 -13.85
CA MET A 1 -6.87 2.77 -12.98
C MET A 1 -6.09 3.83 -13.73
N TRP A 2 -4.78 3.65 -14.00
CA TRP A 2 -4.04 4.60 -14.86
C TRP A 2 -4.55 4.63 -16.30
N GLU A 3 -4.91 3.46 -16.86
CA GLU A 3 -5.53 3.37 -18.20
C GLU A 3 -6.87 4.12 -18.30
N SER A 4 -7.66 4.12 -17.23
CA SER A 4 -8.96 4.80 -17.17
C SER A 4 -8.80 6.32 -17.11
N LEU A 5 -7.84 6.80 -16.32
CA LEU A 5 -7.48 8.23 -16.28
C LEU A 5 -6.92 8.70 -17.63
N ARG A 6 -6.05 7.89 -18.24
CA ARG A 6 -5.50 8.17 -19.58
C ARG A 6 -6.62 8.29 -20.62
N ALA A 7 -7.55 7.33 -20.65
CA ALA A 7 -8.69 7.38 -21.55
C ALA A 7 -9.56 8.62 -21.34
N CYS A 8 -9.79 9.05 -20.09
CA CYS A 8 -10.52 10.29 -19.80
C CYS A 8 -9.87 11.52 -20.43
N PHE A 9 -8.55 11.65 -20.36
CA PHE A 9 -7.85 12.78 -20.98
C PHE A 9 -7.81 12.70 -22.51
N GLU A 10 -7.75 11.50 -23.09
CA GLU A 10 -7.76 11.29 -24.54
C GLU A 10 -9.12 11.62 -25.18
N ILE A 11 -10.23 11.44 -24.44
CA ILE A 11 -11.58 11.81 -24.92
C ILE A 11 -11.99 13.24 -24.57
N THR A 12 -11.21 13.93 -23.72
CA THR A 12 -11.52 15.31 -23.33
C THR A 12 -11.21 16.25 -24.48
N ASP A 13 -12.20 17.04 -24.88
CA ASP A 13 -11.98 18.17 -25.78
C ASP A 13 -11.43 19.36 -24.99
N TRP A 14 -10.12 19.59 -25.10
CA TRP A 14 -9.43 20.65 -24.38
C TRP A 14 -9.70 22.05 -24.95
N THR A 15 -10.19 22.14 -26.20
CA THR A 15 -10.44 23.43 -26.87
C THR A 15 -11.59 24.21 -26.21
N VAL A 16 -12.53 23.49 -25.61
CA VAL A 16 -13.64 24.08 -24.84
C VAL A 16 -13.13 25.00 -23.71
N PHE A 17 -12.03 24.65 -23.05
CA PHE A 17 -11.46 25.49 -21.99
C PHE A 17 -10.80 26.74 -22.55
N THR A 18 -10.09 26.64 -23.67
CA THR A 18 -9.43 27.79 -24.29
C THR A 18 -10.43 28.76 -24.93
N ASP A 19 -11.56 28.26 -25.40
CA ASP A 19 -12.60 29.07 -26.05
C ASP A 19 -13.49 29.81 -25.05
N THR A 20 -13.52 29.36 -23.79
CA THR A 20 -14.39 29.92 -22.75
C THR A 20 -13.67 30.74 -21.70
N ALA A 21 -12.36 30.56 -21.52
CA ALA A 21 -11.58 31.32 -20.56
C ALA A 21 -11.39 32.78 -21.00
N THR A 22 -11.62 33.71 -20.08
CA THR A 22 -11.42 35.15 -20.34
C THR A 22 -9.97 35.59 -20.14
N ASP A 23 -9.22 34.90 -19.29
CA ASP A 23 -7.80 35.15 -19.07
C ASP A 23 -7.03 33.85 -18.74
N VAL A 24 -5.71 33.98 -18.63
CA VAL A 24 -4.79 32.86 -18.41
C VAL A 24 -4.97 32.25 -17.00
N ASP A 25 -5.31 33.06 -16.02
CA ASP A 25 -5.48 32.61 -14.64
C ASP A 25 -6.77 31.77 -14.52
N GLU A 26 -7.87 32.22 -15.12
CA GLU A 26 -9.12 31.46 -15.21
C GLU A 26 -8.94 30.16 -15.99
N LEU A 27 -8.23 30.18 -17.11
CA LEU A 27 -7.91 28.97 -17.87
C LEU A 27 -7.15 27.96 -17.00
N ALA A 28 -6.13 28.42 -16.28
CA ALA A 28 -5.34 27.56 -15.40
C ALA A 28 -6.20 26.96 -14.29
N ASP A 29 -7.07 27.76 -13.66
CA ASP A 29 -7.95 27.31 -12.58
C ASP A 29 -8.96 26.26 -13.05
N VAL A 30 -9.62 26.49 -14.19
CA VAL A 30 -10.62 25.57 -14.74
C VAL A 30 -9.96 24.26 -15.18
N VAL A 31 -8.82 24.34 -15.88
CA VAL A 31 -8.07 23.16 -16.32
C VAL A 31 -7.56 22.35 -15.12
N SER A 32 -6.99 23.00 -14.11
CA SER A 32 -6.56 22.32 -12.88
C SER A 32 -7.74 21.67 -12.15
N SER A 33 -8.87 22.35 -12.05
CA SER A 33 -10.08 21.81 -11.42
C SER A 33 -10.60 20.57 -12.14
N TYR A 34 -10.63 20.59 -13.47
CA TYR A 34 -11.04 19.45 -14.28
C TYR A 34 -10.07 18.27 -14.17
N ILE A 35 -8.76 18.52 -14.22
CA ILE A 35 -7.74 17.48 -14.01
C ILE A 35 -7.92 16.81 -12.66
N ASN A 36 -8.13 17.58 -11.60
CA ASN A 36 -8.38 17.05 -10.26
C ASN A 36 -9.67 16.20 -10.22
N LEU A 37 -10.75 16.64 -10.86
CA LEU A 37 -11.98 15.87 -10.98
C LEU A 37 -11.75 14.52 -11.69
N CYS A 38 -10.99 14.51 -12.80
CA CYS A 38 -10.64 13.28 -13.50
C CYS A 38 -9.81 12.34 -12.63
N VAL A 39 -8.84 12.89 -11.89
CA VAL A 39 -8.02 12.13 -10.94
C VAL A 39 -8.90 11.52 -9.86
N ASP A 40 -9.75 12.29 -9.20
CA ASP A 40 -10.62 11.83 -8.12
C ASP A 40 -11.62 10.77 -8.58
N SER A 41 -12.13 10.91 -9.80
CA SER A 41 -13.10 9.98 -10.38
C SER A 41 -12.48 8.64 -10.82
N ASN A 42 -11.21 8.66 -11.28
CA ASN A 42 -10.57 7.48 -11.87
C ASN A 42 -9.55 6.79 -10.95
N VAL A 43 -8.94 7.54 -10.04
CA VAL A 43 -7.95 7.03 -9.09
C VAL A 43 -8.66 6.64 -7.80
N THR A 44 -8.85 5.34 -7.60
CA THR A 44 -9.48 4.89 -6.35
C THR A 44 -8.54 5.16 -5.17
N THR A 45 -8.92 6.07 -4.27
CA THR A 45 -8.25 6.24 -2.99
C THR A 45 -8.57 5.05 -2.08
N LYS A 46 -7.54 4.36 -1.61
CA LYS A 46 -7.70 3.22 -0.70
C LYS A 46 -7.23 3.60 0.69
N THR A 47 -8.18 3.77 1.60
CA THR A 47 -7.89 3.95 3.02
C THR A 47 -7.45 2.62 3.62
N VAL A 48 -6.20 2.54 4.07
CA VAL A 48 -5.69 1.36 4.79
C VAL A 48 -5.84 1.61 6.28
N LYS A 49 -6.80 0.93 6.93
CA LYS A 49 -6.94 0.98 8.38
C LYS A 49 -5.81 0.20 9.03
N VAL A 50 -4.97 0.87 9.81
CA VAL A 50 -3.93 0.25 10.64
C VAL A 50 -4.50 0.09 12.03
N TYR A 51 -4.59 -1.15 12.51
CA TYR A 51 -5.06 -1.42 13.86
C TYR A 51 -3.89 -1.49 14.85
N PRO A 52 -4.08 -1.11 16.13
CA PRO A 52 -3.06 -1.26 17.17
C PRO A 52 -2.60 -2.71 17.38
N ASN A 53 -3.46 -3.69 17.09
CA ASN A 53 -3.16 -5.12 17.18
C ASN A 53 -2.57 -5.69 15.88
N ASN A 54 -2.27 -4.86 14.87
CA ASN A 54 -1.59 -5.35 13.67
C ASN A 54 -0.25 -5.97 14.09
N LYS A 55 0.01 -7.17 13.56
CA LYS A 55 1.23 -7.92 13.83
C LYS A 55 2.46 -7.03 13.53
N PRO A 56 3.24 -6.62 14.54
CA PRO A 56 4.29 -5.60 14.40
C PRO A 56 5.45 -6.07 13.52
N TRP A 57 5.57 -7.38 13.30
CA TRP A 57 6.51 -7.97 12.37
C TRP A 57 6.06 -7.92 10.89
N VAL A 58 4.88 -7.38 10.56
CA VAL A 58 4.41 -7.21 9.17
C VAL A 58 5.04 -5.94 8.57
N THR A 59 6.26 -6.09 8.07
CA THR A 59 7.06 -5.03 7.46
C THR A 59 6.60 -4.68 6.04
N SER A 60 7.15 -3.59 5.48
CA SER A 60 6.97 -3.21 4.08
C SER A 60 7.37 -4.33 3.10
N ASP A 61 8.41 -5.09 3.42
CA ASP A 61 8.89 -6.20 2.60
C ASP A 61 7.86 -7.33 2.52
N ILE A 62 7.22 -7.68 3.65
CA ILE A 62 6.15 -8.69 3.67
C ILE A 62 4.97 -8.22 2.81
N ARG A 63 4.61 -6.93 2.92
CA ARG A 63 3.55 -6.33 2.08
C ARG A 63 3.92 -6.37 0.59
N LYS A 64 5.19 -6.12 0.24
CA LYS A 64 5.70 -6.20 -1.13
C LYS A 64 5.62 -7.62 -1.68
N SER A 65 6.07 -8.63 -0.92
CA SER A 65 5.97 -10.05 -1.32
C SER A 65 4.51 -10.51 -1.44
N LEU A 66 3.60 -10.03 -0.57
CA LEU A 66 2.15 -10.29 -0.71
C LEU A 66 1.58 -9.68 -2.00
N LYS A 67 2.00 -8.47 -2.37
CA LYS A 67 1.57 -7.82 -3.63
C LYS A 67 2.08 -8.59 -4.85
N LYS A 68 3.35 -9.04 -4.84
CA LYS A 68 3.89 -9.93 -5.89
C LYS A 68 3.06 -11.21 -6.01
N LYS A 69 2.72 -11.84 -4.87
CA LYS A 69 1.92 -13.09 -4.85
C LYS A 69 0.56 -12.87 -5.52
N LYS A 70 -0.11 -11.77 -5.19
CA LYS A 70 -1.38 -11.40 -5.81
C LYS A 70 -1.25 -11.19 -7.32
N THR A 71 -0.16 -10.58 -7.77
CA THR A 71 0.11 -10.35 -9.19
C THR A 71 0.35 -11.67 -9.93
N ALA A 72 1.21 -12.54 -9.41
CA ALA A 72 1.47 -13.87 -9.98
C ALA A 72 0.20 -14.73 -10.05
N PHE A 73 -0.64 -14.67 -9.00
CA PHE A 73 -1.94 -15.34 -8.98
C PHE A 73 -2.88 -14.82 -10.09
N ASN A 74 -3.02 -13.50 -10.22
CA ASN A 74 -3.84 -12.89 -11.27
C ASN A 74 -3.35 -13.25 -12.68
N ASN A 75 -2.03 -13.34 -12.85
CA ASN A 75 -1.39 -13.67 -14.13
C ASN A 75 -1.39 -15.18 -14.43
N LYS A 76 -1.93 -16.03 -13.54
CA LYS A 76 -1.92 -17.51 -13.64
C LYS A 76 -0.51 -18.11 -13.86
N ASN A 77 0.53 -17.42 -13.40
CA ASN A 77 1.91 -17.89 -13.52
C ASN A 77 2.27 -18.78 -12.32
N GLU A 78 2.21 -20.10 -12.50
CA GLU A 78 2.43 -21.05 -11.41
C GLU A 78 3.86 -21.07 -10.87
N ASP A 79 4.86 -20.92 -11.72
CA ASP A 79 6.27 -20.97 -11.31
C ASP A 79 6.66 -19.74 -10.51
N GLU A 80 6.22 -18.57 -10.96
CA GLU A 80 6.36 -17.33 -10.20
C GLU A 80 5.57 -17.39 -8.89
N LEU A 81 4.36 -17.96 -8.90
CA LEU A 81 3.58 -18.13 -7.68
C LEU A 81 4.32 -19.00 -6.66
N LYS A 82 4.92 -20.13 -7.07
CA LYS A 82 5.73 -20.99 -6.20
C LYS A 82 6.95 -20.25 -5.66
N ALA A 83 7.67 -19.51 -6.52
CA ALA A 83 8.83 -18.73 -6.11
C ALA A 83 8.47 -17.67 -5.07
N VAL A 84 7.42 -16.88 -5.32
CA VAL A 84 6.96 -15.82 -4.41
C VAL A 84 6.42 -16.41 -3.11
N GLN A 85 5.80 -17.59 -3.12
CA GLN A 85 5.39 -18.27 -1.89
C GLN A 85 6.59 -18.66 -1.01
N ARG A 86 7.70 -19.14 -1.60
CA ARG A 86 8.94 -19.43 -0.86
C ARG A 86 9.56 -18.14 -0.31
N GLU A 87 9.64 -17.09 -1.13
CA GLU A 87 10.09 -15.76 -0.70
C GLU A 87 9.26 -15.26 0.49
N LEU A 88 7.93 -15.32 0.39
CA LEU A 88 7.02 -14.87 1.44
C LEU A 88 7.23 -15.62 2.76
N LYS A 89 7.43 -16.95 2.71
CA LYS A 89 7.75 -17.75 3.91
C LYS A 89 9.06 -17.27 4.56
N ASN A 90 10.08 -17.01 3.76
CA ASN A 90 11.39 -16.55 4.25
C ASN A 90 11.29 -15.15 4.89
N VAL A 91 10.61 -14.21 4.24
CA VAL A 91 10.45 -12.84 4.76
C VAL A 91 9.59 -12.85 6.03
N LEU A 92 8.53 -13.66 6.09
CA LEU A 92 7.72 -13.82 7.30
C LEU A 92 8.52 -14.40 8.46
N ARG A 93 9.36 -15.42 8.20
CA ARG A 93 10.25 -16.00 9.21
C ARG A 93 11.21 -14.96 9.75
N LYS A 94 11.88 -14.22 8.86
CA LYS A 94 12.82 -13.16 9.22
C LYS A 94 12.14 -12.05 10.04
N GLY A 95 10.98 -11.58 9.60
CA GLY A 95 10.22 -10.55 10.32
C GLY A 95 9.83 -10.99 11.74
N ARG A 96 9.37 -12.23 11.91
CA ARG A 96 9.07 -12.79 13.25
C ARG A 96 10.33 -12.89 14.12
N GLU A 97 11.45 -13.34 13.54
CA GLU A 97 12.71 -13.47 14.26
C GLU A 97 13.28 -12.12 14.71
N ASP A 98 13.24 -11.12 13.83
CA ASP A 98 13.69 -9.75 14.14
C ASP A 98 12.82 -9.14 15.25
N TYR A 99 11.51 -9.39 15.22
CA TYR A 99 10.62 -8.96 16.29
C TYR A 99 10.90 -9.68 17.62
N ARG A 100 11.12 -11.00 17.59
CA ARG A 100 11.50 -11.78 18.77
C ARG A 100 12.77 -11.22 19.41
N LYS A 101 13.82 -10.95 18.61
CA LYS A 101 15.07 -10.34 19.10
C LYS A 101 14.84 -8.99 19.78
N LYS A 102 13.97 -8.14 19.20
CA LYS A 102 13.59 -6.86 19.83
C LYS A 102 12.88 -7.05 21.17
N VAL A 103 11.98 -8.04 21.28
CA VAL A 103 11.32 -8.36 22.56
C VAL A 103 12.34 -8.87 23.58
N GLU A 104 13.25 -9.76 23.19
CA GLU A 104 14.35 -10.26 24.03
C GLU A 104 15.31 -9.14 24.49
N GLU A 105 15.56 -8.14 23.67
CA GLU A 105 16.36 -6.96 24.05
C GLU A 105 15.64 -6.10 25.10
N LYS A 106 14.32 -5.95 24.99
CA LYS A 106 13.51 -5.27 26.00
C LYS A 106 13.49 -5.99 27.35
N PHE A 107 13.63 -7.32 27.37
CA PHE A 107 13.85 -8.07 28.61
C PHE A 107 15.14 -7.62 29.33
N LYS A 108 16.21 -7.32 28.58
CA LYS A 108 17.51 -6.93 29.17
C LYS A 108 17.51 -5.52 29.78
N THR A 109 16.59 -4.66 29.33
CA THR A 109 16.46 -3.27 29.79
C THR A 109 15.44 -3.11 30.94
N ASN A 110 14.93 -4.22 31.48
CA ASN A 110 13.94 -4.27 32.57
C ASN A 110 12.62 -3.53 32.29
N ASP A 111 12.28 -3.30 31.01
CA ASP A 111 10.96 -2.79 30.60
C ASP A 111 9.95 -3.95 30.52
N MET A 112 9.55 -4.41 31.70
CA MET A 112 8.65 -5.55 31.86
C MET A 112 7.28 -5.30 31.20
N LYS A 113 6.80 -4.05 31.17
CA LYS A 113 5.51 -3.70 30.56
C LYS A 113 5.53 -3.90 29.05
N SER A 114 6.57 -3.43 28.36
CA SER A 114 6.73 -3.66 26.92
C SER A 114 6.93 -5.12 26.58
N VAL A 115 7.59 -5.88 27.45
CA VAL A 115 7.79 -7.33 27.30
C VAL A 115 6.46 -8.09 27.31
N TRP A 116 5.60 -7.83 28.30
CA TRP A 116 4.29 -8.48 28.40
C TRP A 116 3.40 -8.17 27.18
N GLU A 117 3.41 -6.92 26.72
CA GLU A 117 2.67 -6.54 25.51
C GLU A 117 3.26 -7.23 24.26
N GLY A 118 4.58 -7.32 24.17
CA GLY A 118 5.27 -8.03 23.08
C GLY A 118 4.94 -9.53 23.03
N MET A 119 4.92 -10.18 24.19
CA MET A 119 4.59 -11.60 24.35
C MET A 119 3.14 -11.88 23.95
N ARG A 120 2.19 -11.07 24.43
CA ARG A 120 0.77 -11.14 24.07
C ARG A 120 0.57 -11.05 22.57
N MET A 121 1.29 -10.13 21.90
CA MET A 121 1.21 -9.98 20.45
C MET A 121 1.77 -11.20 19.68
N MET A 122 2.66 -11.99 20.26
CA MET A 122 3.18 -13.23 19.67
C MET A 122 2.26 -14.44 19.88
N THR A 123 1.57 -14.52 21.03
CA THR A 123 0.73 -15.67 21.40
C THR A 123 -0.70 -15.60 20.88
N VAL A 124 -1.20 -14.41 20.50
CA VAL A 124 -2.52 -14.28 19.88
C VAL A 124 -2.46 -14.84 18.44
N SER A 125 -2.72 -16.14 18.37
CA SER A 125 -3.00 -16.92 17.16
C SER A 125 -4.42 -17.44 17.31
N GLU A 126 -5.39 -16.69 16.78
CA GLU A 126 -6.70 -17.25 16.43
C GLU A 126 -6.60 -17.91 15.05
#